data_AF-A0A672KTC1-F1
#
_entry.id   AF-A0A672KTC1-F1
#
_cell.length_a   1.000
_cell.length_b   1.000
_cell.length_c   1.000
_cell.angle_alpha   90.00
_cell.angle_beta   90.00
_cell.angle_gamma   90.00
#
_symmetry.space_group_name_H-M   'P 1'
#
loop_
_entity.id
_entity.type
_entity.pdbx_description
1 polymer ?
#
loop_
_entity_poly.entity_id
_entity_poly.type
_entity_poly.pdbx_seq_one_letter_code
_entity_poly.pdbx_strand_id
1 'polypeptide(L)'
;GEVVEQSALFLLLLLLLRPAPPLLGCFNVGTSGAKIFSQLAAEQFGYSVQQFSNRYSVASVTDGSSEFYVAGAPRAVHRGQVVVYSMNSQNQPVIIDSQRGDQIGSYFGSVLCPVDVDTDGVTDLLLVGAPMYMSEEKSETGRVYIFTITKGILSNQGFLEGSQKNARFGTAITAVPDLNLDGFSDVVVGAPLEGNGQGAIYIYYGDRKTIRKQSSQKIVGTKLDPALKFFGRSLDGRGDMNGDFIPDVAVGAFGKVVQLWSRGVAVVTAKVSFTPDKISILSKPCRYSGRQVSCFKAKVCFSATFKPANPLGPADIKYNLTLDADLQSSRVSPRGHFSNLDRVVQKDISVSAQNVCEEHDVYVQETPDLVNSIALRVDVVLSHPDANPVLDVFSPNAWEFFVSIPFSKDCGEDDVCFSDLVLTAQSEETLGQNKRRLSFTVIVMNRKENAYNARVSASYSSNLFYASVTPQGAEVKCTLMKESDTLICQVSYPALRTDQSVTFVVNFDFNLNQLQKDVNVVFEALSDSTEETPADNKISVSIPVQYNSEIILSRSDMKHLSPIFLYDWSVTAF
;
A
#
# COMPACT_ATOMS: atom_id res chain seq x y z
N GLY A 1 28.23 4.44 44.08
CA GLY A 1 28.09 3.76 42.78
C GLY A 1 26.69 4.00 42.27
N GLU A 2 26.39 5.26 41.98
CA GLU A 2 25.02 5.77 41.81
C GLU A 2 24.96 6.73 40.59
N VAL A 3 25.87 6.54 39.62
CA VAL A 3 26.01 7.39 38.42
C VAL A 3 26.08 6.54 37.13
N VAL A 4 25.82 5.23 37.21
CA VAL A 4 25.83 4.33 36.03
C VAL A 4 24.41 3.87 35.61
N GLU A 5 23.38 4.16 36.41
CA GLU A 5 21.98 3.78 36.07
C GLU A 5 21.15 4.87 35.36
N GLN A 6 21.62 6.12 35.29
CA GLN A 6 20.87 7.21 34.62
C GLN A 6 21.18 7.35 33.12
N SER A 7 22.27 6.77 32.62
CA SER A 7 22.68 6.88 31.21
C SER A 7 22.06 5.81 30.30
N ALA A 8 21.58 4.70 30.88
CA ALA A 8 20.91 3.62 30.14
C ALA A 8 19.40 3.88 29.96
N LEU A 9 18.77 4.60 30.89
CA LEU A 9 17.35 4.96 30.79
C LEU A 9 17.06 6.01 29.71
N PHE A 10 18.02 6.89 29.41
CA PHE A 10 17.84 7.93 28.40
C PHE A 10 17.99 7.40 26.97
N LEU A 11 18.81 6.36 26.74
CA LEU A 11 18.96 5.71 25.44
C LEU A 11 17.80 4.75 25.10
N LEU A 12 17.15 4.14 26.09
CA LEU A 12 15.96 3.31 25.86
C LEU A 12 14.70 4.15 25.58
N LEU A 13 14.65 5.40 26.06
CA LEU A 13 13.51 6.30 25.84
C LEU A 13 13.50 6.91 24.42
N LEU A 14 14.65 6.98 23.75
CA LEU A 14 14.77 7.45 22.36
C LEU A 14 14.41 6.38 21.31
N LEU A 15 14.29 5.10 21.70
CA LEU A 15 13.88 3.98 20.84
C LEU A 15 12.37 3.68 20.88
N LEU A 16 11.60 4.36 21.75
CA LEU A 16 10.13 4.33 21.74
C LEU A 16 9.51 5.52 21.00
N LEU A 17 10.34 6.47 20.55
CA LEU A 17 9.96 7.45 19.54
C LEU A 17 10.04 6.75 18.17
N ARG A 18 9.01 5.99 17.82
CA ARG A 18 8.63 5.97 16.41
C ARG A 18 8.27 7.41 16.07
N PRO A 19 8.98 8.11 15.18
CA PRO A 19 8.29 9.13 14.44
C PRO A 19 7.25 8.33 13.65
N ALA A 20 6.00 8.31 14.13
CA ALA A 20 4.92 8.23 13.17
C ALA A 20 5.26 9.30 12.12
N PRO A 21 5.29 8.97 10.82
CA PRO A 21 5.31 10.04 9.85
C PRO A 21 4.17 10.99 10.26
N PRO A 22 4.36 12.31 10.19
CA PRO A 22 3.24 13.20 10.35
C PRO A 22 2.30 12.83 9.21
N LEU A 23 1.32 11.98 9.49
CA LEU A 23 0.14 11.84 8.66
C LEU A 23 -0.55 13.18 8.85
N LEU A 24 -0.10 14.19 8.08
CA LEU A 24 -0.98 15.21 7.55
C LEU A 24 -2.03 14.41 6.77
N GLY A 25 -3.03 13.92 7.51
CA GLY A 25 -3.99 12.98 7.00
C GLY A 25 -4.86 13.69 5.98
N CYS A 26 -4.71 13.31 4.71
CA CYS A 26 -5.73 13.49 3.69
C CYS A 26 -6.92 12.61 4.09
N PHE A 27 -7.71 13.10 5.04
CA PHE A 27 -8.88 12.40 5.57
C PHE A 27 -10.06 12.59 4.62
N ASN A 28 -10.57 11.54 3.99
CA ASN A 28 -11.65 11.72 3.03
C ASN A 28 -12.94 12.26 3.67
N VAL A 29 -13.27 11.79 4.88
CA VAL A 29 -14.36 12.39 5.67
C VAL A 29 -13.84 13.60 6.44
N GLY A 30 -14.39 14.78 6.14
CA GLY A 30 -14.00 16.06 6.71
C GLY A 30 -14.46 16.27 8.14
N THR A 31 -13.63 16.94 8.95
CA THR A 31 -13.96 17.29 10.35
C THR A 31 -14.27 18.77 10.56
N SER A 32 -13.78 19.66 9.71
CA SER A 32 -13.89 21.13 9.85
C SER A 32 -15.30 21.69 9.57
N GLY A 33 -16.15 20.92 8.89
CA GLY A 33 -17.55 21.28 8.59
C GLY A 33 -18.60 20.46 9.35
N ALA A 34 -18.17 19.67 10.34
CA ALA A 34 -19.07 18.76 11.05
C ALA A 34 -20.21 19.51 11.75
N LYS A 35 -21.47 19.12 11.50
CA LYS A 35 -22.64 19.71 12.16
C LYS A 35 -23.02 18.87 13.37
N ILE A 36 -23.14 19.51 14.53
CA ILE A 36 -23.49 18.86 15.79
C ILE A 36 -24.88 19.30 16.22
N PHE A 37 -25.81 18.35 16.29
CA PHE A 37 -27.18 18.55 16.76
C PHE A 37 -27.29 18.06 18.20
N SER A 38 -27.91 18.85 19.08
CA SER A 38 -28.09 18.54 20.50
C SER A 38 -29.55 18.61 20.92
N GLN A 39 -30.02 17.64 21.71
CA GLN A 39 -31.29 17.69 22.44
C GLN A 39 -31.08 17.29 23.91
N LEU A 40 -32.14 17.40 24.72
CA LEU A 40 -32.17 16.88 26.08
C LEU A 40 -31.75 15.40 26.06
N ALA A 41 -30.88 14.97 26.98
CA ALA A 41 -30.34 13.60 27.02
C ALA A 41 -31.41 12.50 27.16
N ALA A 42 -32.67 12.86 27.49
CA ALA A 42 -33.83 11.99 27.50
C ALA A 42 -34.37 11.67 26.09
N GLU A 43 -34.08 12.52 25.10
CA GLU A 43 -34.45 12.36 23.69
C GLU A 43 -33.21 11.83 22.95
N GLN A 44 -33.17 10.51 22.75
CA GLN A 44 -32.10 9.86 22.00
C GLN A 44 -32.32 10.10 20.50
N PHE A 45 -31.40 10.81 19.85
CA PHE A 45 -31.36 10.94 18.39
C PHE A 45 -30.75 9.69 17.75
N GLY A 46 -31.43 9.15 16.74
CA GLY A 46 -30.91 8.10 15.85
C GLY A 46 -31.13 6.69 16.40
N TYR A 47 -32.22 6.07 15.95
CA TYR A 47 -32.48 4.64 16.14
C TYR A 47 -32.04 3.92 14.87
N SER A 48 -31.15 2.93 14.97
CA SER A 48 -31.20 1.82 14.02
C SER A 48 -32.42 0.98 14.40
N VAL A 49 -33.37 0.85 13.47
CA VAL A 49 -34.57 0.05 13.67
C VAL A 49 -34.19 -1.42 13.55
N GLN A 50 -33.77 -2.02 14.66
CA GLN A 50 -34.14 -3.40 15.05
C GLN A 50 -33.54 -3.73 16.42
N GLN A 51 -34.03 -3.05 17.45
CA GLN A 51 -33.83 -3.51 18.81
C GLN A 51 -35.11 -4.24 19.26
N PHE A 52 -35.24 -5.50 18.87
CA PHE A 52 -36.19 -6.37 19.56
C PHE A 52 -35.81 -6.42 21.04
N SER A 53 -36.80 -6.43 21.93
CA SER A 53 -36.66 -6.55 23.38
C SER A 53 -35.75 -7.70 23.86
N ASN A 54 -35.42 -8.64 22.96
CA ASN A 54 -34.51 -9.76 23.20
C ASN A 54 -33.07 -9.57 22.66
N ARG A 55 -32.69 -8.39 22.15
CA ARG A 55 -31.31 -8.06 21.68
C ARG A 55 -30.80 -8.94 20.53
N TYR A 56 -31.69 -9.35 19.63
CA TYR A 56 -31.34 -9.99 18.37
C TYR A 56 -31.15 -8.94 17.27
N SER A 57 -30.11 -9.07 16.46
CA SER A 57 -29.93 -8.30 15.23
C SER A 57 -30.44 -9.12 14.04
N VAL A 58 -31.04 -8.47 13.04
CA VAL A 58 -31.50 -9.15 11.82
C VAL A 58 -31.02 -8.37 10.60
N ALA A 59 -30.69 -9.08 9.53
CA ALA A 59 -30.33 -8.52 8.23
C ALA A 59 -30.85 -9.44 7.11
N SER A 60 -31.08 -8.90 5.92
CA SER A 60 -31.25 -9.70 4.71
C SER A 60 -29.98 -9.68 3.87
N VAL A 61 -29.72 -10.78 3.17
CA VAL A 61 -28.60 -10.96 2.26
C VAL A 61 -29.12 -11.61 0.99
N THR A 62 -28.58 -11.22 -0.16
CA THR A 62 -29.00 -11.75 -1.47
C THR A 62 -27.81 -12.34 -2.19
N ASP A 63 -27.98 -13.49 -2.84
CA ASP A 63 -26.98 -14.06 -3.76
C ASP A 63 -27.28 -13.72 -5.24
N GLY A 64 -28.19 -12.77 -5.47
CA GLY A 64 -28.71 -12.37 -6.78
C GLY A 64 -29.88 -13.22 -7.28
N SER A 65 -30.00 -14.47 -6.81
CA SER A 65 -31.08 -15.38 -7.18
C SER A 65 -32.11 -15.58 -6.07
N SER A 66 -31.64 -15.57 -4.83
CA SER A 66 -32.41 -15.89 -3.62
C SER A 66 -32.06 -14.92 -2.50
N GLU A 67 -33.09 -14.55 -1.73
CA GLU A 67 -32.91 -13.78 -0.50
C GLU A 67 -32.81 -14.73 0.70
N PHE A 68 -31.85 -14.48 1.58
CA PHE A 68 -31.66 -15.15 2.85
C PHE A 68 -31.77 -14.15 3.99
N TYR A 69 -32.24 -14.61 5.15
CA TYR A 69 -32.38 -13.81 6.35
C TYR A 69 -31.35 -14.25 7.38
N VAL A 70 -30.61 -13.31 7.93
CA VAL A 70 -29.57 -13.58 8.92
C VAL A 70 -30.01 -13.03 10.26
N ALA A 71 -30.01 -13.86 11.30
CA ALA A 71 -30.28 -13.43 12.67
C ALA A 71 -29.06 -13.65 13.56
N GLY A 72 -28.74 -12.65 14.36
CA GLY A 72 -27.67 -12.66 15.35
C GLY A 72 -28.24 -12.89 16.74
N ALA A 73 -27.72 -13.90 17.43
CA ALA A 73 -28.10 -14.33 18.76
C ALA A 73 -26.91 -14.21 19.73
N PRO A 74 -26.57 -13.00 20.21
CA PRO A 74 -25.31 -12.74 20.90
C PRO A 74 -25.17 -13.39 22.28
N ARG A 75 -26.26 -13.94 22.82
CA ARG A 75 -26.27 -14.68 24.09
C ARG A 75 -26.31 -16.20 23.91
N ALA A 76 -26.40 -16.70 22.68
CA ALA A 76 -26.47 -18.13 22.41
C ALA A 76 -25.22 -18.84 22.95
N VAL A 77 -25.43 -19.85 23.80
CA VAL A 77 -24.36 -20.66 24.42
C VAL A 77 -23.27 -19.79 25.09
N HIS A 78 -23.63 -18.60 25.55
CA HIS A 78 -22.71 -17.59 26.10
C HIS A 78 -21.57 -17.12 25.17
N ARG A 79 -21.48 -17.61 23.93
CA ARG A 79 -20.46 -17.22 22.95
C ARG A 79 -21.00 -16.30 21.86
N GLY A 80 -22.31 -16.34 21.64
CA GLY A 80 -22.95 -15.69 20.51
C GLY A 80 -23.00 -16.60 19.29
N GLN A 81 -23.98 -16.36 18.43
CA GLN A 81 -24.23 -17.16 17.24
C GLN A 81 -24.87 -16.30 16.16
N VAL A 82 -24.59 -16.60 14.91
CA VAL A 82 -25.30 -16.07 13.74
C VAL A 82 -25.93 -17.26 13.01
N VAL A 83 -27.18 -17.09 12.58
CA VAL A 83 -27.96 -18.14 11.91
C VAL A 83 -28.53 -17.57 10.62
N VAL A 84 -28.34 -18.30 9.52
CA VAL A 84 -28.88 -17.97 8.20
C VAL A 84 -30.13 -18.80 7.95
N TYR A 85 -31.19 -18.15 7.50
CA TYR A 85 -32.49 -18.73 7.20
C TYR A 85 -32.84 -18.50 5.73
N SER A 86 -33.51 -19.48 5.14
CA SER A 86 -34.29 -19.32 3.91
C SER A 86 -35.77 -19.50 4.22
N MET A 87 -36.64 -19.01 3.35
CA MET A 87 -38.08 -19.23 3.47
C MET A 87 -38.51 -20.33 2.51
N ASN A 88 -39.14 -21.39 3.03
CA ASN A 88 -39.69 -22.44 2.17
C ASN A 88 -40.98 -21.98 1.46
N SER A 89 -41.52 -22.82 0.57
CA SER A 89 -42.75 -22.52 -0.18
C SER A 89 -44.01 -22.29 0.68
N GLN A 90 -43.94 -22.61 1.97
CA GLN A 90 -45.00 -22.38 2.96
C GLN A 90 -44.69 -21.17 3.88
N ASN A 91 -43.71 -20.34 3.52
CA ASN A 91 -43.23 -19.20 4.29
C ASN A 91 -42.76 -19.55 5.71
N GLN A 92 -42.16 -20.73 5.89
CA GLN A 92 -41.55 -21.13 7.15
C GLN A 92 -40.02 -21.00 7.07
N PRO A 93 -39.36 -20.51 8.13
CA PRO A 93 -37.91 -20.33 8.15
C PRO A 93 -37.21 -21.69 8.25
N VAL A 94 -36.30 -21.96 7.33
CA VAL A 94 -35.42 -23.13 7.30
C VAL A 94 -33.99 -22.68 7.51
N ILE A 95 -33.31 -23.28 8.50
CA ILE A 95 -31.91 -22.97 8.79
C ILE A 95 -31.03 -23.53 7.67
N ILE A 96 -30.21 -22.67 7.07
CA ILE A 96 -29.25 -23.01 6.02
C ILE A 96 -27.85 -23.20 6.60
N ASP A 97 -27.41 -22.25 7.41
CA ASP A 97 -26.09 -22.27 8.04
C ASP A 97 -26.13 -21.62 9.42
N SER A 98 -25.13 -21.92 10.25
CA SER A 98 -24.92 -21.21 11.50
C SER A 98 -23.47 -21.15 11.93
N GLN A 99 -23.03 -19.94 12.27
CA GLN A 99 -21.68 -19.64 12.75
C GLN A 99 -21.73 -19.31 14.25
N ARG A 100 -20.80 -19.86 15.03
CA ARG A 100 -20.69 -19.61 16.48
C ARG A 100 -19.49 -18.72 16.76
N GLY A 101 -19.62 -17.84 17.75
CA GLY A 101 -18.52 -17.01 18.21
C GLY A 101 -17.41 -17.84 18.89
N ASP A 102 -16.16 -17.41 18.72
CA ASP A 102 -14.99 -18.11 19.26
C ASP A 102 -14.88 -17.99 20.78
N GLN A 103 -15.24 -16.81 21.32
CA GLN A 103 -14.98 -16.42 22.71
C GLN A 103 -16.29 -16.19 23.50
N ILE A 104 -16.33 -16.75 24.71
CA ILE A 104 -17.43 -16.54 25.67
C ILE A 104 -17.50 -15.07 26.06
N GLY A 105 -18.71 -14.51 26.09
CA GLY A 105 -18.96 -13.12 26.49
C GLY A 105 -18.65 -12.09 25.41
N SER A 106 -18.13 -12.49 24.23
CA SER A 106 -17.76 -11.57 23.15
C SER A 106 -18.94 -10.84 22.52
N TYR A 107 -20.15 -11.34 22.74
CA TYR A 107 -21.39 -10.78 22.20
C TYR A 107 -21.45 -10.84 20.67
N PHE A 108 -20.83 -11.87 20.09
CA PHE A 108 -20.79 -12.14 18.65
C PHE A 108 -22.20 -12.30 18.06
N GLY A 109 -22.46 -11.60 16.94
CA GLY A 109 -23.80 -11.55 16.34
C GLY A 109 -24.70 -10.50 16.98
N SER A 110 -24.13 -9.44 17.55
CA SER A 110 -24.90 -8.31 18.10
C SER A 110 -25.20 -7.22 17.07
N VAL A 111 -24.37 -7.13 16.03
CA VAL A 111 -24.53 -6.25 14.88
C VAL A 111 -24.30 -7.09 13.64
N LEU A 112 -25.19 -6.94 12.65
CA LEU A 112 -25.07 -7.55 11.33
C LEU A 112 -25.09 -6.42 10.31
N CYS A 113 -24.12 -6.41 9.41
CA CYS A 113 -24.05 -5.45 8.32
C CYS A 113 -23.74 -6.19 7.01
N PRO A 114 -24.75 -6.44 6.17
CA PRO A 114 -24.53 -6.92 4.82
C PRO A 114 -23.91 -5.80 3.97
N VAL A 115 -22.98 -6.16 3.10
CA VAL A 115 -22.26 -5.24 2.22
C VAL A 115 -22.19 -5.86 0.83
N ASP A 116 -22.76 -5.17 -0.14
CA ASP A 116 -22.51 -5.33 -1.57
C ASP A 116 -21.35 -4.38 -1.88
N VAL A 117 -20.16 -4.90 -2.13
CA VAL A 117 -18.94 -4.09 -2.24
C VAL A 117 -18.76 -3.59 -3.65
N ASP A 118 -19.01 -4.42 -4.67
CA ASP A 118 -18.86 -4.01 -6.08
C ASP A 118 -20.14 -3.46 -6.70
N THR A 119 -21.19 -3.27 -5.91
CA THR A 119 -22.46 -2.65 -6.29
C THR A 119 -23.21 -3.40 -7.40
N ASP A 120 -23.02 -4.72 -7.46
CA ASP A 120 -23.63 -5.59 -8.47
C ASP A 120 -25.06 -6.07 -8.09
N GLY A 121 -25.55 -5.66 -6.91
CA GLY A 121 -26.84 -6.06 -6.35
C GLY A 121 -26.78 -7.37 -5.57
N VAL A 122 -25.60 -7.99 -5.43
CA VAL A 122 -25.34 -9.21 -4.66
C VAL A 122 -24.62 -8.86 -3.37
N THR A 123 -25.00 -9.51 -2.27
CA THR A 123 -24.27 -9.33 -1.00
C THR A 123 -22.97 -10.11 -1.04
N ASP A 124 -21.85 -9.41 -1.19
CA ASP A 124 -20.51 -10.02 -1.16
C ASP A 124 -20.11 -10.44 0.27
N LEU A 125 -20.34 -9.54 1.24
CA LEU A 125 -19.88 -9.70 2.62
C LEU A 125 -21.02 -9.55 3.63
N LEU A 126 -20.92 -10.32 4.71
CA LEU A 126 -21.61 -10.10 5.97
C LEU A 126 -20.60 -9.77 7.06
N LEU A 127 -20.69 -8.55 7.59
CA LEU A 127 -19.91 -8.15 8.76
C LEU A 127 -20.69 -8.43 10.04
N VAL A 128 -20.00 -9.01 11.01
CA VAL A 128 -20.60 -9.43 12.29
C VAL A 128 -19.83 -8.82 13.47
N GLY A 129 -20.53 -8.02 14.26
CA GLY A 129 -19.97 -7.37 15.45
C GLY A 129 -19.86 -8.31 16.65
N ALA A 130 -18.70 -8.27 17.32
CA ALA A 130 -18.42 -8.85 18.62
C ALA A 130 -17.77 -7.78 19.53
N PRO A 131 -18.54 -6.77 19.97
CA PRO A 131 -18.00 -5.58 20.64
C PRO A 131 -17.39 -5.85 22.02
N MET A 132 -17.70 -6.99 22.65
CA MET A 132 -17.14 -7.38 23.95
C MET A 132 -16.01 -8.40 23.80
N TYR A 133 -15.50 -8.61 22.58
CA TYR A 133 -14.33 -9.44 22.36
C TYR A 133 -13.12 -8.93 23.15
N MET A 134 -12.45 -9.83 23.86
CA MET A 134 -11.24 -9.58 24.63
C MET A 134 -10.00 -9.98 23.83
N SER A 135 -9.03 -9.07 23.75
CA SER A 135 -7.72 -9.34 23.16
C SER A 135 -6.88 -10.29 24.02
N GLU A 136 -5.72 -10.72 23.49
CA GLU A 136 -4.75 -11.53 24.22
C GLU A 136 -4.29 -10.87 25.54
N GLU A 137 -4.26 -9.54 25.56
CA GLU A 137 -3.95 -8.73 26.76
C GLU A 137 -5.15 -8.55 27.71
N LYS A 138 -6.20 -9.37 27.57
CA LYS A 138 -7.42 -9.39 28.41
C LYS A 138 -8.13 -8.03 28.50
N SER A 139 -8.08 -7.26 27.43
CA SER A 139 -8.73 -5.95 27.33
C SER A 139 -9.92 -6.02 26.37
N GLU A 140 -11.04 -5.36 26.67
CA GLU A 140 -12.26 -5.36 25.82
C GLU A 140 -12.03 -4.51 24.55
N THR A 141 -11.25 -4.99 23.58
CA THR A 141 -11.00 -4.24 22.34
C THR A 141 -12.24 -4.22 21.44
N GLY A 142 -12.99 -5.32 21.40
CA GLY A 142 -14.01 -5.56 20.38
C GLY A 142 -13.40 -6.02 19.06
N ARG A 143 -14.22 -6.70 18.23
CA ARG A 143 -13.82 -7.27 16.93
C ARG A 143 -15.00 -7.27 15.98
N VAL A 144 -14.73 -7.12 14.68
CA VAL A 144 -15.71 -7.34 13.61
C VAL A 144 -15.25 -8.49 12.74
N TYR A 145 -16.08 -9.51 12.57
CA TYR A 145 -15.80 -10.65 11.72
C TYR A 145 -16.29 -10.40 10.30
N ILE A 146 -15.57 -10.93 9.32
CA ILE A 146 -15.88 -10.78 7.90
C ILE A 146 -16.26 -12.17 7.36
N PHE A 147 -17.48 -12.30 6.85
CA PHE A 147 -17.93 -13.53 6.19
C PHE A 147 -18.28 -13.25 4.73
N THR A 148 -17.86 -14.12 3.81
CA THR A 148 -18.45 -14.20 2.47
C THR A 148 -19.67 -15.09 2.50
N ILE A 149 -20.62 -14.84 1.60
CA ILE A 149 -21.89 -15.57 1.53
C ILE A 149 -22.00 -16.24 0.17
N THR A 150 -22.27 -17.54 0.13
CA THR A 150 -22.52 -18.26 -1.12
C THR A 150 -23.66 -19.24 -0.91
N LYS A 151 -24.79 -19.03 -1.58
CA LYS A 151 -26.02 -19.83 -1.43
C LYS A 151 -26.45 -19.97 0.05
N GLY A 152 -26.32 -18.89 0.81
CA GLY A 152 -26.63 -18.84 2.25
C GLY A 152 -25.58 -19.47 3.18
N ILE A 153 -24.48 -20.00 2.65
CA ILE A 153 -23.37 -20.55 3.46
C ILE A 153 -22.38 -19.44 3.79
N LEU A 154 -22.02 -19.28 5.07
CA LEU A 154 -21.07 -18.29 5.54
C LEU A 154 -19.66 -18.88 5.58
N SER A 155 -18.68 -18.16 5.00
CA SER A 155 -17.27 -18.53 5.04
C SER A 155 -16.43 -17.40 5.62
N ASN A 156 -15.65 -17.69 6.66
CA ASN A 156 -14.88 -16.68 7.40
C ASN A 156 -13.64 -16.21 6.60
N GLN A 157 -13.52 -14.90 6.38
CA GLN A 157 -12.41 -14.24 5.68
C GLN A 157 -11.46 -13.47 6.63
N GLY A 158 -11.66 -13.63 7.94
CA GLY A 158 -10.89 -12.98 8.99
C GLY A 158 -11.71 -11.91 9.71
N PHE A 159 -11.02 -10.88 10.20
CA PHE A 159 -11.62 -9.88 11.06
C PHE A 159 -10.96 -8.51 10.92
N LEU A 160 -11.67 -7.48 11.37
CA LEU A 160 -11.18 -6.13 11.62
C LEU A 160 -11.01 -5.93 13.13
N GLU A 161 -9.95 -5.25 13.53
CA GLU A 161 -9.67 -4.92 14.94
C GLU A 161 -9.52 -3.42 15.16
N GLY A 162 -10.05 -2.97 16.30
CA GLY A 162 -9.80 -1.63 16.81
C GLY A 162 -8.40 -1.52 17.43
N SER A 163 -7.80 -0.34 17.34
CA SER A 163 -6.42 -0.09 17.79
C SER A 163 -6.24 0.05 19.31
N GLN A 164 -7.32 0.09 20.10
CA GLN A 164 -7.29 0.54 21.50
C GLN A 164 -8.00 -0.42 22.47
N LYS A 165 -7.50 -0.45 23.71
CA LYS A 165 -8.08 -1.21 24.82
C LYS A 165 -9.43 -0.63 25.23
N ASN A 166 -10.38 -1.49 25.62
CA ASN A 166 -11.70 -1.11 26.14
C ASN A 166 -12.52 -0.23 25.17
N ALA A 167 -12.26 -0.35 23.86
CA ALA A 167 -12.86 0.51 22.84
C ALA A 167 -14.27 0.06 22.41
N ARG A 168 -14.59 -1.24 22.60
CA ARG A 168 -15.79 -1.90 22.08
C ARG A 168 -16.00 -1.67 20.58
N PHE A 169 -14.93 -1.86 19.83
CA PHE A 169 -14.94 -1.81 18.38
C PHE A 169 -15.96 -2.81 17.80
N GLY A 170 -16.76 -2.36 16.84
CA GLY A 170 -17.85 -3.16 16.27
C GLY A 170 -19.18 -3.01 17.01
N THR A 171 -19.35 -1.99 17.86
CA THR A 171 -20.64 -1.69 18.51
C THR A 171 -21.67 -1.17 17.51
N ALA A 172 -21.21 -0.50 16.46
CA ALA A 172 -22.01 -0.08 15.31
C ALA A 172 -21.20 -0.32 14.04
N ILE A 173 -21.87 -0.74 12.97
CA ILE A 173 -21.28 -0.99 11.66
C ILE A 173 -22.29 -0.49 10.62
N THR A 174 -21.85 0.28 9.64
CA THR A 174 -22.68 0.64 8.47
C THR A 174 -21.87 0.51 7.19
N ALA A 175 -22.51 -0.02 6.15
CA ALA A 175 -22.03 0.13 4.79
C ALA A 175 -22.32 1.57 4.32
N VAL A 176 -21.43 2.10 3.50
CA VAL A 176 -21.50 3.42 2.89
C VAL A 176 -21.25 3.23 1.38
N PRO A 177 -22.04 3.84 0.48
CA PRO A 177 -22.02 3.48 -0.94
C PRO A 177 -20.67 3.57 -1.66
N ASP A 178 -19.93 4.66 -1.50
CA ASP A 178 -18.58 4.87 -2.07
C ASP A 178 -18.06 6.23 -1.59
N LEU A 179 -17.25 6.28 -0.53
CA LEU A 179 -16.76 7.55 0.05
C LEU A 179 -15.68 8.18 -0.81
N ASN A 180 -14.82 7.38 -1.45
CA ASN A 180 -13.66 7.84 -2.23
C ASN A 180 -13.88 7.84 -3.75
N LEU A 181 -15.09 7.51 -4.19
CA LEU A 181 -15.52 7.48 -5.58
C LEU A 181 -14.63 6.56 -6.44
N ASP A 182 -14.24 5.41 -5.90
CA ASP A 182 -13.44 4.40 -6.60
C ASP A 182 -14.25 3.27 -7.23
N GLY A 183 -15.58 3.27 -7.03
CA GLY A 183 -16.53 2.30 -7.53
C GLY A 183 -16.87 1.19 -6.55
N PHE A 184 -16.35 1.22 -5.32
CA PHE A 184 -16.62 0.20 -4.31
C PHE A 184 -17.29 0.78 -3.05
N SER A 185 -18.18 0.00 -2.44
CA SER A 185 -18.76 0.36 -1.15
C SER A 185 -17.80 0.18 0.02
N ASP A 186 -17.90 1.14 0.92
CA ASP A 186 -17.06 1.30 2.08
C ASP A 186 -17.78 0.93 3.36
N VAL A 187 -17.03 0.85 4.45
CA VAL A 187 -17.56 0.48 5.75
C VAL A 187 -17.07 1.43 6.83
N VAL A 188 -17.99 1.86 7.69
CA VAL A 188 -17.68 2.62 8.90
C VAL A 188 -18.00 1.78 10.13
N VAL A 189 -17.04 1.68 11.05
CA VAL A 189 -17.15 0.91 12.29
C VAL A 189 -16.98 1.83 13.50
N GLY A 190 -17.88 1.70 14.46
CA GLY A 190 -17.91 2.48 15.70
C GLY A 190 -17.20 1.80 16.87
N ALA A 191 -16.48 2.61 17.65
CA ALA A 191 -15.78 2.23 18.88
C ALA A 191 -16.10 3.26 20.01
N PRO A 192 -17.33 3.25 20.55
CA PRO A 192 -17.80 4.34 21.41
C PRO A 192 -17.11 4.44 22.78
N LEU A 193 -16.45 3.37 23.25
CA LEU A 193 -15.74 3.42 24.54
C LEU A 193 -14.27 3.82 24.41
N GLU A 194 -13.78 4.01 23.19
CA GLU A 194 -12.40 4.40 22.96
C GLU A 194 -12.04 5.74 23.60
N GLY A 195 -10.79 5.89 24.06
CA GLY A 195 -10.32 7.12 24.68
C GLY A 195 -11.04 7.46 25.98
N ASN A 196 -11.34 6.45 26.81
CA ASN A 196 -12.13 6.59 28.05
C ASN A 196 -13.54 7.13 27.80
N GLY A 197 -14.25 6.54 26.83
CA GLY A 197 -15.64 6.89 26.52
C GLY A 197 -15.81 8.18 25.70
N GLN A 198 -14.73 8.71 25.13
CA GLN A 198 -14.81 9.79 24.14
C GLN A 198 -15.42 9.26 22.83
N GLY A 199 -15.00 8.06 22.43
CA GLY A 199 -15.49 7.35 21.27
C GLY A 199 -14.75 7.72 19.98
N ALA A 200 -14.74 6.77 19.04
CA ALA A 200 -14.14 6.93 17.73
C ALA A 200 -14.93 6.16 16.66
N ILE A 201 -14.72 6.54 15.40
CA ILE A 201 -15.13 5.75 14.24
C ILE A 201 -13.91 5.44 13.36
N TYR A 202 -13.99 4.33 12.65
CA TYR A 202 -12.98 3.84 11.73
C TYR A 202 -13.61 3.64 10.35
N ILE A 203 -12.91 4.06 9.31
CA ILE A 203 -13.34 3.93 7.92
C ILE A 203 -12.46 2.89 7.24
N TYR A 204 -13.08 1.98 6.51
CA TYR A 204 -12.44 0.92 5.76
C TYR A 204 -12.94 0.98 4.32
N TYR A 205 -12.00 1.08 3.37
CA TYR A 205 -12.35 1.13 1.97
C TYR A 205 -12.64 -0.25 1.38
N GLY A 206 -13.58 -0.29 0.45
CA GLY A 206 -13.83 -1.43 -0.41
C GLY A 206 -12.63 -1.77 -1.30
N ASP A 207 -12.57 -3.02 -1.76
CA ASP A 207 -11.62 -3.49 -2.76
C ASP A 207 -12.22 -4.71 -3.47
N ARG A 208 -12.75 -4.51 -4.67
CA ARG A 208 -13.43 -5.56 -5.46
C ARG A 208 -14.64 -6.10 -4.69
N LYS A 209 -14.63 -7.39 -4.33
CA LYS A 209 -15.68 -8.08 -3.55
C LYS A 209 -15.33 -8.21 -2.06
N THR A 210 -14.36 -7.44 -1.57
CA THR A 210 -13.92 -7.50 -0.16
C THR A 210 -13.58 -6.13 0.40
N ILE A 211 -13.20 -6.06 1.67
CA ILE A 211 -12.79 -4.82 2.34
C ILE A 211 -11.32 -4.86 2.73
N ARG A 212 -10.65 -3.71 2.67
CA ARG A 212 -9.27 -3.57 3.15
C ARG A 212 -9.26 -3.68 4.67
N LYS A 213 -8.38 -4.52 5.22
CA LYS A 213 -8.30 -4.77 6.68
C LYS A 213 -7.66 -3.62 7.46
N GLN A 214 -6.90 -2.76 6.79
CA GLN A 214 -6.32 -1.56 7.40
C GLN A 214 -7.29 -0.39 7.25
N SER A 215 -7.60 0.30 8.35
CA SER A 215 -8.46 1.48 8.32
C SER A 215 -7.81 2.61 7.53
N SER A 216 -8.53 3.19 6.57
CA SER A 216 -8.09 4.35 5.79
C SER A 216 -8.09 5.63 6.63
N GLN A 217 -9.06 5.76 7.54
CA GLN A 217 -9.22 6.92 8.38
C GLN A 217 -9.79 6.54 9.76
N LYS A 218 -9.35 7.28 10.78
CA LYS A 218 -9.89 7.21 12.14
C LYS A 218 -10.29 8.61 12.59
N ILE A 219 -11.51 8.76 13.08
CA ILE A 219 -12.01 10.02 13.62
C ILE A 219 -12.32 9.82 15.09
N VAL A 220 -11.63 10.57 15.95
CA VAL A 220 -11.84 10.56 17.40
C VAL A 220 -12.79 11.68 17.77
N GLY A 221 -13.79 11.41 18.62
CA GLY A 221 -14.81 12.39 19.00
C GLY A 221 -14.23 13.67 19.60
N THR A 222 -13.14 13.60 20.36
CA THR A 222 -12.47 14.77 20.95
C THR A 222 -11.84 15.72 19.95
N LYS A 223 -11.54 15.27 18.73
CA LYS A 223 -11.08 16.16 17.65
C LYS A 223 -12.20 17.12 17.22
N LEU A 224 -13.46 16.71 17.36
CA LEU A 224 -14.64 17.45 16.93
C LEU A 224 -15.19 18.33 18.04
N ASP A 225 -15.41 17.74 19.21
CA ASP A 225 -15.87 18.45 20.40
C ASP A 225 -15.37 17.67 21.64
N PRO A 226 -14.53 18.28 22.50
CA PRO A 226 -14.02 17.65 23.72
C PRO A 226 -15.11 17.13 24.68
N ALA A 227 -16.33 17.67 24.60
CA ALA A 227 -17.46 17.24 25.41
C ALA A 227 -18.20 16.01 24.86
N LEU A 228 -17.89 15.55 23.64
CA LEU A 228 -18.49 14.35 23.08
C LEU A 228 -18.17 13.12 23.94
N LYS A 229 -19.21 12.30 24.13
CA LYS A 229 -19.13 11.02 24.82
C LYS A 229 -19.82 9.95 23.99
N PHE A 230 -19.28 8.74 24.02
CA PHE A 230 -19.80 7.59 23.29
C PHE A 230 -19.99 7.85 21.78
N PHE A 231 -19.12 8.66 21.18
CA PHE A 231 -19.13 8.92 19.74
C PHE A 231 -18.87 7.64 18.95
N GLY A 232 -19.72 7.33 17.97
CA GLY A 232 -19.65 6.07 17.21
C GLY A 232 -20.53 4.96 17.80
N ARG A 233 -21.51 5.30 18.65
CA ARG A 233 -22.45 4.31 19.22
C ARG A 233 -23.54 3.88 18.24
N SER A 234 -23.90 4.75 17.31
CA SER A 234 -24.80 4.48 16.18
C SER A 234 -24.24 5.19 14.94
N LEU A 235 -24.51 4.62 13.77
CA LEU A 235 -23.98 5.08 12.49
C LEU A 235 -25.05 4.98 11.41
N ASP A 236 -25.02 5.93 10.47
CA ASP A 236 -25.73 5.87 9.20
C ASP A 236 -24.89 6.59 8.14
N GLY A 237 -24.87 6.08 6.91
CA GLY A 237 -24.08 6.67 5.83
C GLY A 237 -24.64 6.37 4.44
N ARG A 238 -25.96 6.20 4.34
CA ARG A 238 -26.61 5.70 3.11
C ARG A 238 -26.80 6.75 2.02
N GLY A 239 -26.45 8.02 2.25
CA GLY A 239 -26.72 9.07 1.27
C GLY A 239 -25.87 10.30 1.46
N ASP A 240 -25.81 11.08 0.38
CA ASP A 240 -25.34 12.46 0.37
C ASP A 240 -26.36 13.34 1.11
N MET A 241 -25.91 14.02 2.16
CA MET A 241 -26.76 14.88 3.00
C MET A 241 -26.62 16.35 2.63
N ASN A 242 -25.69 16.69 1.75
CA ASN A 242 -25.31 18.06 1.46
C ASN A 242 -25.47 18.48 -0.01
N GLY A 243 -25.69 17.52 -0.91
CA GLY A 243 -25.90 17.72 -2.34
C GLY A 243 -24.62 17.81 -3.18
N ASP A 244 -23.47 17.35 -2.67
CA ASP A 244 -22.18 17.34 -3.38
C ASP A 244 -21.88 16.04 -4.14
N PHE A 245 -22.84 15.11 -4.21
CA PHE A 245 -22.75 13.80 -4.84
C PHE A 245 -21.78 12.82 -4.17
N ILE A 246 -21.31 13.11 -2.96
CA ILE A 246 -20.50 12.20 -2.16
C ILE A 246 -21.35 11.73 -0.95
N PRO A 247 -21.42 10.43 -0.65
CA PRO A 247 -22.09 9.97 0.55
C PRO A 247 -21.50 10.58 1.82
N ASP A 248 -22.36 10.99 2.76
CA ASP A 248 -21.97 11.57 4.05
C ASP A 248 -22.18 10.57 5.19
N VAL A 249 -21.55 10.83 6.35
CA VAL A 249 -21.63 9.93 7.51
C VAL A 249 -22.26 10.64 8.71
N ALA A 250 -23.37 10.12 9.20
CA ALA A 250 -23.99 10.53 10.47
C ALA A 250 -23.57 9.60 11.61
N VAL A 251 -23.14 10.20 12.72
CA VAL A 251 -22.59 9.49 13.88
C VAL A 251 -23.33 9.90 15.14
N GLY A 252 -23.89 8.91 15.84
CA GLY A 252 -24.50 9.10 17.14
C GLY A 252 -23.47 9.17 18.27
N ALA A 253 -23.75 10.08 19.19
CA ALA A 253 -23.05 10.26 20.46
C ALA A 253 -24.07 10.45 21.59
N PHE A 254 -23.60 10.54 22.83
CA PHE A 254 -24.46 10.74 23.99
C PHE A 254 -25.14 12.13 23.93
N GLY A 255 -26.46 12.14 23.71
CA GLY A 255 -27.26 13.37 23.62
C GLY A 255 -26.96 14.25 22.41
N LYS A 256 -26.16 13.77 21.45
CA LYS A 256 -25.75 14.52 20.26
C LYS A 256 -25.67 13.62 19.03
N VAL A 257 -25.94 14.19 17.86
CA VAL A 257 -25.62 13.58 16.56
C VAL A 257 -24.67 14.48 15.81
N VAL A 258 -23.66 13.88 15.21
CA VAL A 258 -22.65 14.56 14.39
C VAL A 258 -22.83 14.13 12.94
N GLN A 259 -23.07 15.09 12.05
CA GLN A 259 -23.00 14.87 10.61
C GLN A 259 -21.60 15.25 10.12
N LEU A 260 -20.93 14.30 9.48
CA LEU A 260 -19.61 14.44 8.89
C LEU A 260 -19.74 14.47 7.37
N TRP A 261 -19.07 15.44 6.77
CA TRP A 261 -19.21 15.77 5.35
C TRP A 261 -18.02 15.18 4.62
N SER A 262 -18.26 14.39 3.58
CA SER A 262 -17.17 13.85 2.77
C SER A 262 -16.53 14.95 1.92
N ARG A 263 -15.27 14.74 1.51
CA ARG A 263 -14.51 15.70 0.70
C ARG A 263 -14.29 15.12 -0.69
N GLY A 264 -14.20 15.99 -1.69
CA GLY A 264 -13.83 15.56 -3.03
C GLY A 264 -12.41 15.01 -3.06
N VAL A 265 -12.14 14.12 -4.00
CA VAL A 265 -10.84 13.47 -4.16
C VAL A 265 -10.15 14.01 -5.40
N ALA A 266 -8.87 14.36 -5.27
CA ALA A 266 -7.99 14.82 -6.33
C ALA A 266 -6.85 13.83 -6.54
N VAL A 267 -6.74 13.31 -7.76
CA VAL A 267 -5.61 12.49 -8.21
C VAL A 267 -4.64 13.39 -8.94
N VAL A 268 -3.55 13.76 -8.26
CA VAL A 268 -2.51 14.64 -8.82
C VAL A 268 -1.45 13.81 -9.53
N THR A 269 -1.08 14.21 -10.74
CA THR A 269 0.04 13.64 -11.50
C THR A 269 1.11 14.71 -11.69
N ALA A 270 2.36 14.37 -11.37
CA ALA A 270 3.52 15.20 -11.66
C ALA A 270 4.26 14.70 -12.91
N LYS A 271 4.76 15.63 -13.72
CA LYS A 271 5.65 15.37 -14.86
C LYS A 271 6.79 16.38 -14.84
N VAL A 272 8.00 15.91 -15.12
CA VAL A 272 9.17 16.80 -15.23
C VAL A 272 9.80 16.66 -16.60
N SER A 273 10.15 17.79 -17.20
CA SER A 273 10.99 17.87 -18.39
C SER A 273 12.21 18.73 -18.11
N PHE A 274 13.38 18.29 -18.59
CA PHE A 274 14.65 19.00 -18.43
C PHE A 274 15.02 19.74 -19.71
N THR A 275 15.59 20.93 -19.59
CA THR A 275 16.09 21.71 -20.72
C THR A 275 17.48 22.29 -20.38
N PRO A 276 18.56 21.80 -21.00
CA PRO A 276 18.61 20.64 -21.93
C PRO A 276 18.24 19.31 -21.22
N ASP A 277 17.84 18.30 -21.99
CA ASP A 277 17.56 16.94 -21.51
C ASP A 277 18.84 16.20 -21.07
N LYS A 278 19.99 16.72 -21.50
CA LYS A 278 21.33 16.19 -21.25
C LYS A 278 22.29 17.33 -20.85
N ILE A 279 23.09 17.12 -19.81
CA ILE A 279 24.01 18.14 -19.26
C ILE A 279 25.48 17.73 -19.43
N SER A 280 26.28 18.54 -20.14
CA SER A 280 27.73 18.38 -20.15
C SER A 280 28.39 19.19 -19.03
N ILE A 281 29.17 18.52 -18.17
CA ILE A 281 29.96 19.18 -17.10
C ILE A 281 31.07 20.08 -17.68
N LEU A 282 31.52 19.79 -18.91
CA LEU A 282 32.53 20.60 -19.60
C LEU A 282 31.94 21.94 -20.07
N SER A 283 30.65 21.95 -20.44
CA SER A 283 29.95 23.17 -20.82
C SER A 283 29.46 23.89 -19.55
N LYS A 284 29.90 25.13 -19.35
CA LYS A 284 29.51 25.95 -18.19
C LYS A 284 28.76 27.21 -18.63
N PRO A 285 27.53 27.07 -19.16
CA PRO A 285 26.78 28.19 -19.75
C PRO A 285 26.25 29.17 -18.70
N CYS A 286 26.11 28.76 -17.44
CA CYS A 286 25.58 29.62 -16.38
C CYS A 286 26.68 30.26 -15.54
N ARG A 287 26.38 31.45 -15.03
CA ARG A 287 27.19 32.13 -14.02
C ARG A 287 26.43 32.17 -12.70
N TYR A 288 26.95 31.51 -11.67
CA TYR A 288 26.36 31.46 -10.35
C TYR A 288 27.39 31.84 -9.28
N SER A 289 27.06 32.78 -8.40
CA SER A 289 27.97 33.31 -7.37
C SER A 289 29.36 33.71 -7.90
N GLY A 290 29.41 34.27 -9.12
CA GLY A 290 30.65 34.70 -9.77
C GLY A 290 31.44 33.61 -10.50
N ARG A 291 31.11 32.33 -10.33
CA ARG A 291 31.75 31.17 -11.00
C ARG A 291 30.92 30.72 -12.21
N GLN A 292 31.61 30.18 -13.23
CA GLN A 292 30.93 29.48 -14.32
C GLN A 292 30.61 28.05 -13.89
N VAL A 293 29.36 27.63 -14.06
CA VAL A 293 28.84 26.32 -13.66
C VAL A 293 27.94 25.75 -14.75
N SER A 294 27.85 24.42 -14.81
CA SER A 294 26.84 23.74 -15.62
C SER A 294 25.48 23.89 -14.95
N CYS A 295 24.44 24.08 -15.76
CA CYS A 295 23.08 24.30 -15.28
C CYS A 295 22.07 23.73 -16.27
N PHE A 296 20.87 23.49 -15.78
CA PHE A 296 19.73 23.10 -16.57
C PHE A 296 18.46 23.63 -15.93
N LYS A 297 17.40 23.70 -16.72
CA LYS A 297 16.06 24.04 -16.24
C LYS A 297 15.24 22.78 -16.05
N ALA A 298 14.65 22.63 -14.88
CA ALA A 298 13.64 21.62 -14.60
C ALA A 298 12.26 22.28 -14.67
N LYS A 299 11.46 21.91 -15.68
CA LYS A 299 10.06 22.32 -15.80
C LYS A 299 9.19 21.22 -15.20
N VAL A 300 8.59 21.54 -14.05
CA VAL A 300 7.72 20.64 -13.28
C VAL A 300 6.28 21.01 -13.57
N CYS A 301 5.50 20.08 -14.09
CA CYS A 301 4.10 20.26 -14.43
C CYS A 301 3.22 19.34 -13.59
N PHE A 302 2.12 19.89 -13.08
CA PHE A 302 1.10 19.16 -12.34
C PHE A 302 -0.24 19.23 -13.06
N SER A 303 -0.97 18.12 -13.05
CA SER A 303 -2.37 18.04 -13.48
C SER A 303 -3.16 17.20 -12.50
N ALA A 304 -4.42 17.52 -12.27
CA ALA A 304 -5.29 16.77 -11.37
C ALA A 304 -6.56 16.27 -12.06
N THR A 305 -6.99 15.05 -11.75
CA THR A 305 -8.36 14.61 -12.01
C THR A 305 -9.16 14.64 -10.71
N PHE A 306 -10.41 15.07 -10.79
CA PHE A 306 -11.26 15.33 -9.62
C PHE A 306 -12.46 14.40 -9.58
N LYS A 307 -12.83 13.99 -8.37
CA LYS A 307 -14.01 13.18 -8.08
C LYS A 307 -14.81 13.84 -6.95
N PRO A 308 -16.11 14.14 -7.14
CA PRO A 308 -16.88 14.08 -8.39
C PRO A 308 -16.43 15.13 -9.43
N ALA A 309 -16.87 14.95 -10.67
CA ALA A 309 -16.32 15.65 -11.82
C ALA A 309 -16.69 17.15 -11.92
N ASN A 310 -17.70 17.68 -11.21
CA ASN A 310 -18.20 19.06 -11.43
C ASN A 310 -18.78 19.79 -10.20
N PRO A 311 -18.20 20.94 -9.79
CA PRO A 311 -16.79 21.30 -9.93
C PRO A 311 -16.07 21.07 -8.59
N LEU A 312 -15.07 20.20 -8.58
CA LEU A 312 -14.07 20.19 -7.52
C LEU A 312 -12.73 20.57 -8.13
N GLY A 313 -12.06 21.52 -7.48
CA GLY A 313 -10.82 22.15 -7.94
C GLY A 313 -10.83 23.68 -7.78
N PRO A 314 -9.66 24.33 -7.67
CA PRO A 314 -8.32 23.74 -7.72
C PRO A 314 -7.94 23.00 -6.42
N ALA A 315 -7.02 22.04 -6.53
CA ALA A 315 -6.40 21.38 -5.38
C ALA A 315 -5.17 22.17 -4.93
N ASP A 316 -5.21 22.70 -3.72
CA ASP A 316 -4.05 23.40 -3.13
C ASP A 316 -3.06 22.39 -2.56
N ILE A 317 -1.94 22.23 -3.26
CA ILE A 317 -0.87 21.32 -2.87
C ILE A 317 0.39 22.09 -2.50
N LYS A 318 1.22 21.45 -1.71
CA LYS A 318 2.60 21.83 -1.44
C LYS A 318 3.50 20.76 -2.02
N TYR A 319 4.43 21.14 -2.87
CA TYR A 319 5.39 20.20 -3.44
C TYR A 319 6.81 20.51 -2.98
N ASN A 320 7.57 19.44 -2.74
CA ASN A 320 8.98 19.48 -2.41
C ASN A 320 9.77 18.88 -3.56
N LEU A 321 10.72 19.64 -4.09
CA LEU A 321 11.71 19.19 -5.05
C LEU A 321 13.00 18.89 -4.30
N THR A 322 13.50 17.67 -4.41
CA THR A 322 14.75 17.24 -3.75
C THR A 322 15.72 16.69 -4.79
N LEU A 323 16.92 17.26 -4.87
CA LEU A 323 18.00 16.74 -5.71
C LEU A 323 18.75 15.60 -4.99
N ASP A 324 19.04 14.52 -5.72
CA ASP A 324 19.71 13.29 -5.29
C ASP A 324 19.12 12.72 -3.99
N ALA A 325 17.81 12.46 -3.97
CA ALA A 325 17.08 12.10 -2.75
C ALA A 325 17.49 10.74 -2.13
N ASP A 326 18.15 9.87 -2.89
CA ASP A 326 18.63 8.53 -2.52
C ASP A 326 19.93 8.55 -1.67
N LEU A 327 20.57 9.70 -1.51
CA LEU A 327 21.69 9.88 -0.62
C LEU A 327 21.22 9.94 0.85
N GLN A 328 20.85 8.79 1.44
CA GLN A 328 20.49 8.60 2.86
C GLN A 328 21.61 8.97 3.85
N SER A 329 22.73 9.51 3.39
CA SER A 329 23.78 10.03 4.23
C SER A 329 23.81 11.55 4.10
N SER A 330 23.55 12.24 5.22
CA SER A 330 23.83 13.68 5.38
C SER A 330 25.30 14.06 5.14
N ARG A 331 26.17 13.09 4.82
CA ARG A 331 27.59 13.27 4.50
C ARG A 331 27.90 13.35 3.00
N VAL A 332 26.92 13.22 2.11
CA VAL A 332 27.17 13.38 0.67
C VAL A 332 26.73 14.78 0.23
N SER A 333 27.70 15.55 -0.27
CA SER A 333 27.44 16.87 -0.85
C SER A 333 26.50 16.70 -2.06
N PRO A 334 25.39 17.45 -2.13
CA PRO A 334 24.47 17.34 -3.26
C PRO A 334 25.16 17.76 -4.56
N ARG A 335 24.94 17.02 -5.64
CA ARG A 335 25.59 17.29 -6.94
C ARG A 335 24.93 18.45 -7.69
N GLY A 336 23.81 18.95 -7.19
CA GLY A 336 23.15 20.15 -7.68
C GLY A 336 22.48 20.93 -6.57
N HIS A 337 22.22 22.20 -6.83
CA HIS A 337 21.46 23.09 -5.96
C HIS A 337 20.54 23.98 -6.78
N PHE A 338 19.46 24.43 -6.14
CA PHE A 338 18.59 25.46 -6.70
C PHE A 338 19.17 26.86 -6.43
N SER A 339 18.51 27.92 -6.93
CA SER A 339 19.02 29.30 -6.94
C SER A 339 19.42 29.92 -5.59
N ASN A 340 19.14 29.27 -4.46
CA ASN A 340 19.50 29.74 -3.11
C ASN A 340 20.56 28.85 -2.40
N LEU A 341 21.29 27.99 -3.13
CA LEU A 341 22.16 26.93 -2.57
C LEU A 341 21.42 25.81 -1.83
N ASP A 342 20.09 25.83 -1.84
CA ASP A 342 19.28 24.78 -1.23
C ASP A 342 19.26 23.52 -2.10
N ARG A 343 19.37 22.36 -1.44
CA ARG A 343 19.14 21.04 -2.06
C ARG A 343 17.65 20.74 -2.26
N VAL A 344 16.81 21.41 -1.48
CA VAL A 344 15.37 21.20 -1.43
C VAL A 344 14.67 22.51 -1.70
N VAL A 345 13.70 22.51 -2.61
CA VAL A 345 12.79 23.65 -2.82
C VAL A 345 11.39 23.20 -2.45
N GLN A 346 10.70 24.03 -1.68
CA GLN A 346 9.30 23.85 -1.33
C GLN A 346 8.49 25.01 -1.88
N LYS A 347 7.39 24.71 -2.56
CA LYS A 347 6.43 25.72 -3.06
C LYS A 347 4.99 25.23 -2.90
N ASP A 348 4.09 26.18 -2.72
CA ASP A 348 2.64 25.96 -2.80
C ASP A 348 2.15 26.24 -4.23
N ILE A 349 1.20 25.44 -4.71
CA ILE A 349 0.60 25.59 -6.04
C ILE A 349 -0.84 25.07 -6.05
N SER A 350 -1.71 25.78 -6.76
CA SER A 350 -3.10 25.37 -6.97
C SER A 350 -3.21 24.61 -8.30
N VAL A 351 -3.49 23.31 -8.24
CA VAL A 351 -3.51 22.41 -9.40
C VAL A 351 -4.94 22.28 -9.92
N SER A 352 -5.08 22.34 -11.24
CA SER A 352 -6.36 22.16 -11.94
C SER A 352 -6.30 20.97 -12.90
N ALA A 353 -7.37 20.74 -13.66
CA ALA A 353 -7.39 19.71 -14.71
C ALA A 353 -6.39 20.01 -15.84
N GLN A 354 -6.07 21.28 -16.06
CA GLN A 354 -5.04 21.69 -17.01
C GLN A 354 -3.65 21.63 -16.36
N ASN A 355 -2.64 21.35 -17.18
CA ASN A 355 -1.25 21.36 -16.72
C ASN A 355 -0.86 22.75 -16.19
N VAL A 356 -0.51 22.83 -14.91
CA VAL A 356 0.10 24.00 -14.29
C VAL A 356 1.57 23.69 -14.08
N CYS A 357 2.46 24.51 -14.66
CA CYS A 357 3.89 24.24 -14.67
C CYS A 357 4.69 25.36 -14.01
N GLU A 358 5.74 24.98 -13.30
CA GLU A 358 6.75 25.87 -12.72
C GLU A 358 8.13 25.49 -13.24
N GLU A 359 8.93 26.48 -13.60
CA GLU A 359 10.32 26.28 -14.00
C GLU A 359 11.26 26.57 -12.83
N HIS A 360 12.27 25.72 -12.68
CA HIS A 360 13.30 25.83 -11.65
C HIS A 360 14.68 25.72 -12.28
N ASP A 361 15.53 26.70 -11.99
CA ASP A 361 16.94 26.65 -12.38
C ASP A 361 17.72 25.76 -11.42
N VAL A 362 18.47 24.80 -11.97
CA VAL A 362 19.33 23.90 -11.21
C VAL A 362 20.78 24.11 -11.63
N TYR A 363 21.65 24.31 -10.65
CA TYR A 363 23.07 24.54 -10.83
C TYR A 363 23.86 23.32 -10.33
N VAL A 364 24.65 22.73 -11.22
CA VAL A 364 25.45 21.52 -10.95
C VAL A 364 26.74 21.91 -10.22
N GLN A 365 27.07 21.17 -9.16
CA GLN A 365 28.32 21.32 -8.41
C GLN A 365 29.42 20.41 -8.99
N GLU A 366 30.67 20.85 -8.90
CA GLU A 366 31.82 20.00 -9.24
C GLU A 366 32.01 18.94 -8.14
N THR A 367 31.40 17.79 -8.33
CA THR A 367 31.51 16.63 -7.43
C THR A 367 32.33 15.51 -8.08
N PRO A 368 33.02 14.67 -7.29
CA PRO A 368 33.79 13.55 -7.83
C PRO A 368 32.91 12.51 -8.54
N ASP A 369 31.63 12.44 -8.20
CA ASP A 369 30.64 11.63 -8.91
C ASP A 369 30.10 12.39 -10.12
N LEU A 370 30.80 12.26 -11.23
CA LEU A 370 30.39 12.75 -12.56
C LEU A 370 29.57 11.69 -13.31
N VAL A 371 29.32 10.56 -12.64
CA VAL A 371 28.91 9.29 -13.25
C VAL A 371 27.42 9.11 -13.18
N ASN A 372 26.82 9.15 -12.01
CA ASN A 372 25.39 8.87 -11.89
C ASN A 372 24.54 10.02 -12.49
N SER A 373 23.37 9.71 -13.05
CA SER A 373 22.39 10.74 -13.40
C SER A 373 21.97 11.52 -12.14
N ILE A 374 21.66 12.81 -12.26
CA ILE A 374 21.15 13.59 -11.12
C ILE A 374 19.67 13.26 -10.96
N ALA A 375 19.29 12.77 -9.79
CA ALA A 375 17.89 12.44 -9.50
C ALA A 375 17.17 13.69 -8.98
N LEU A 376 15.96 13.93 -9.45
CA LEU A 376 15.04 14.94 -8.95
C LEU A 376 13.78 14.24 -8.46
N ARG A 377 13.64 14.19 -7.14
CA ARG A 377 12.45 13.69 -6.47
C ARG A 377 11.44 14.81 -6.28
N VAL A 378 10.19 14.55 -6.65
CA VAL A 378 9.05 15.45 -6.49
C VAL A 378 8.10 14.80 -5.49
N ASP A 379 8.03 15.32 -4.27
CA ASP A 379 7.04 14.90 -3.26
C ASP A 379 5.89 15.91 -3.23
N VAL A 380 4.65 15.43 -3.19
CA VAL A 380 3.43 16.23 -3.17
C VAL A 380 2.64 15.91 -1.91
N VAL A 381 2.23 16.96 -1.20
CA VAL A 381 1.34 16.87 -0.04
C VAL A 381 0.24 17.93 -0.14
N LEU A 382 -0.85 17.71 0.58
CA LEU A 382 -1.92 18.71 0.66
C LEU A 382 -1.41 19.94 1.42
N SER A 383 -1.69 21.14 0.92
CA SER A 383 -1.18 22.37 1.56
C SER A 383 -1.78 22.58 2.96
N HIS A 384 -3.07 22.25 3.12
CA HIS A 384 -3.80 22.32 4.39
C HIS A 384 -4.51 21.00 4.70
N PRO A 385 -4.45 20.45 5.93
CA PRO A 385 -5.12 19.19 6.29
C PRO A 385 -6.63 19.17 6.05
N ASP A 386 -7.28 20.34 6.15
CA ASP A 386 -8.72 20.53 6.01
C ASP A 386 -9.12 21.01 4.60
N ALA A 387 -8.21 21.03 3.62
CA ALA A 387 -8.53 21.42 2.25
C ALA A 387 -9.51 20.44 1.57
N ASN A 388 -10.31 20.96 0.65
CA ASN A 388 -11.23 20.19 -0.18
C ASN A 388 -11.02 20.66 -1.63
N PRO A 389 -10.60 19.79 -2.57
CA PRO A 389 -10.45 18.33 -2.47
C PRO A 389 -9.22 17.85 -1.67
N VAL A 390 -9.29 16.60 -1.19
CA VAL A 390 -8.16 15.86 -0.61
C VAL A 390 -7.40 15.09 -1.68
N LEU A 391 -6.13 14.78 -1.43
CA LEU A 391 -5.38 13.89 -2.32
C LEU A 391 -5.85 12.45 -2.15
N ASP A 392 -5.98 11.74 -3.28
CA ASP A 392 -6.24 10.31 -3.27
C ASP A 392 -5.12 9.55 -2.53
N VAL A 393 -5.51 8.75 -1.54
CA VAL A 393 -4.59 7.98 -0.70
C VAL A 393 -3.93 6.85 -1.48
N PHE A 394 -4.54 6.39 -2.57
CA PHE A 394 -4.02 5.30 -3.40
C PHE A 394 -3.13 5.78 -4.55
N SER A 395 -3.15 7.09 -4.83
CA SER A 395 -2.32 7.69 -5.86
C SER A 395 -0.89 7.91 -5.35
N PRO A 396 0.12 7.77 -6.22
CA PRO A 396 1.49 8.13 -5.87
C PRO A 396 1.55 9.59 -5.42
N ASN A 397 2.24 9.83 -4.29
CA ASN A 397 2.50 11.17 -3.78
C ASN A 397 3.96 11.61 -4.00
N ALA A 398 4.79 10.75 -4.56
CA ALA A 398 6.18 11.02 -4.85
C ALA A 398 6.59 10.39 -6.17
N TRP A 399 7.37 11.13 -6.96
CA TRP A 399 7.93 10.68 -8.23
C TRP A 399 9.42 10.99 -8.27
N GLU A 400 10.18 10.20 -9.03
CA GLU A 400 11.61 10.42 -9.23
C GLU A 400 11.91 10.52 -10.73
N PHE A 401 12.60 11.59 -11.11
CA PHE A 401 12.98 11.89 -12.48
C PHE A 401 14.49 12.03 -12.56
N PHE A 402 15.10 11.57 -13.65
CA PHE A 402 16.54 11.58 -13.80
C PHE A 402 16.93 12.49 -14.94
N VAL A 403 17.86 13.42 -14.70
CA VAL A 403 18.51 14.16 -15.77
C VAL A 403 19.84 13.49 -16.10
N SER A 404 20.01 13.13 -17.36
CA SER A 404 21.20 12.43 -17.82
C SER A 404 22.39 13.38 -17.90
N ILE A 405 23.52 12.97 -17.34
CA ILE A 405 24.82 13.59 -17.58
C ILE A 405 25.46 12.82 -18.75
N PRO A 406 25.39 13.28 -20.01
CA PRO A 406 26.24 12.74 -21.06
C PRO A 406 27.70 12.89 -20.63
N PHE A 407 28.34 11.76 -20.40
CA PHE A 407 29.78 11.69 -20.55
C PHE A 407 30.15 12.10 -21.97
N SER A 408 31.29 12.78 -22.14
CA SER A 408 32.00 12.65 -23.40
C SER A 408 32.29 11.16 -23.55
N LYS A 409 31.50 10.50 -24.38
CA LYS A 409 31.73 9.10 -24.66
C LYS A 409 33.03 9.04 -25.45
N ASP A 410 34.02 8.29 -24.99
CA ASP A 410 35.19 7.93 -25.79
C ASP A 410 34.73 7.00 -26.94
N CYS A 411 34.08 7.57 -27.96
CA CYS A 411 33.61 6.88 -29.18
C CYS A 411 34.48 7.20 -30.40
N GLY A 412 35.62 7.88 -30.24
CA GLY A 412 36.41 8.35 -31.39
C GLY A 412 35.85 9.63 -32.03
N GLU A 413 36.21 9.88 -33.30
CA GLU A 413 35.93 11.16 -33.99
C GLU A 413 34.49 11.34 -34.48
N ASP A 414 33.67 10.29 -34.47
CA ASP A 414 32.28 10.30 -34.96
C ASP A 414 31.23 10.44 -33.84
N ASP A 415 31.65 10.50 -32.57
CA ASP A 415 30.81 10.62 -31.36
C ASP A 415 29.73 9.52 -31.22
N VAL A 416 29.80 8.41 -31.99
CA VAL A 416 28.81 7.32 -31.97
C VAL A 416 29.46 6.00 -31.55
N CYS A 417 29.20 5.56 -30.33
CA CYS A 417 29.76 4.31 -29.83
C CYS A 417 29.01 3.09 -30.37
N PHE A 418 29.73 2.21 -31.07
CA PHE A 418 29.27 0.90 -31.52
C PHE A 418 29.71 -0.20 -30.54
N SER A 419 28.79 -0.67 -29.71
CA SER A 419 29.01 -1.78 -28.77
C SER A 419 28.57 -3.12 -29.34
N ASP A 420 29.14 -4.19 -28.81
CA ASP A 420 28.73 -5.58 -29.06
C ASP A 420 28.71 -6.31 -27.71
N LEU A 421 27.56 -6.23 -27.05
CA LEU A 421 27.26 -6.89 -25.79
C LEU A 421 26.86 -8.35 -26.05
N VAL A 422 27.45 -9.23 -25.27
CA VAL A 422 27.24 -10.67 -25.36
C VAL A 422 26.86 -11.21 -24.01
N LEU A 423 25.67 -11.80 -23.92
CA LEU A 423 25.11 -12.32 -22.68
C LEU A 423 25.22 -13.84 -22.63
N THR A 424 25.71 -14.37 -21.52
CA THR A 424 25.66 -15.80 -21.19
C THR A 424 25.04 -15.97 -19.81
N ALA A 425 24.01 -16.79 -19.70
CA ALA A 425 23.41 -17.14 -18.41
C ALA A 425 23.28 -18.67 -18.30
N GLN A 426 23.80 -19.24 -17.22
CA GLN A 426 23.74 -20.68 -16.97
C GLN A 426 23.27 -20.94 -15.54
N SER A 427 22.39 -21.93 -15.36
CA SER A 427 21.99 -22.40 -14.04
C SER A 427 23.10 -23.23 -13.41
N GLU A 428 23.37 -23.01 -12.12
CA GLU A 428 24.29 -23.89 -11.37
C GLU A 428 23.57 -25.19 -10.97
N GLU A 429 23.55 -26.16 -11.88
CA GLU A 429 23.10 -27.52 -11.60
C GLU A 429 24.14 -28.27 -10.76
N THR A 430 23.88 -28.40 -9.46
CA THR A 430 24.47 -29.46 -8.65
C THR A 430 23.34 -30.37 -8.18
N LEU A 431 23.34 -31.63 -8.64
CA LEU A 431 22.39 -32.67 -8.27
C LEU A 431 22.36 -32.85 -6.74
N GLY A 432 21.24 -32.52 -6.11
CA GLY A 432 21.02 -32.76 -4.68
C GLY A 432 19.58 -32.51 -4.27
N GLN A 433 19.02 -33.42 -3.47
CA GLN A 433 17.70 -33.27 -2.84
C GLN A 433 17.74 -32.12 -1.80
N ASN A 434 16.64 -31.35 -1.71
CA ASN A 434 16.43 -30.20 -0.81
C ASN A 434 17.12 -28.87 -1.18
N LYS A 435 16.87 -28.33 -2.38
CA LYS A 435 17.21 -26.92 -2.68
C LYS A 435 15.99 -26.02 -2.62
N ARG A 436 16.07 -24.98 -1.78
CA ARG A 436 15.07 -23.91 -1.68
C ARG A 436 15.37 -22.71 -2.59
N ARG A 437 16.50 -22.74 -3.31
CA ARG A 437 17.06 -21.62 -4.06
C ARG A 437 17.63 -22.06 -5.41
N LEU A 438 17.40 -21.26 -6.43
CA LEU A 438 17.89 -21.39 -7.80
C LEU A 438 18.89 -20.28 -8.09
N SER A 439 20.06 -20.62 -8.62
CA SER A 439 21.16 -19.69 -8.85
C SER A 439 21.57 -19.70 -10.32
N PHE A 440 21.71 -18.51 -10.90
CA PHE A 440 22.14 -18.30 -12.28
C PHE A 440 23.44 -17.52 -12.30
N THR A 441 24.46 -18.07 -12.94
CA THR A 441 25.71 -17.38 -13.23
C THR A 441 25.55 -16.62 -14.54
N VAL A 442 25.57 -15.30 -14.45
CA VAL A 442 25.37 -14.36 -15.56
C VAL A 442 26.70 -13.72 -15.90
N ILE A 443 27.08 -13.79 -17.17
CA ILE A 443 28.29 -13.20 -17.74
C ILE A 443 27.87 -12.25 -18.85
N VAL A 444 28.31 -11.00 -18.76
CA VAL A 444 28.15 -10.01 -19.82
C VAL A 444 29.52 -9.58 -20.28
N MET A 445 29.76 -9.62 -21.58
CA MET A 445 31.00 -9.17 -22.19
C MET A 445 30.68 -8.10 -23.23
N ASN A 446 31.53 -7.08 -23.35
CA ASN A 446 31.51 -6.16 -24.48
C ASN A 446 32.71 -6.45 -25.39
N ARG A 447 32.49 -6.67 -26.69
CA ARG A 447 33.53 -6.99 -27.68
C ARG A 447 34.02 -5.78 -28.50
N LYS A 448 33.31 -4.66 -28.46
CA LYS A 448 33.60 -3.46 -29.27
C LYS A 448 33.75 -2.21 -28.41
N GLU A 449 33.35 -1.04 -28.90
CA GLU A 449 33.51 0.23 -28.20
C GLU A 449 32.69 0.26 -26.91
N ASN A 450 33.00 1.20 -26.03
CA ASN A 450 32.43 1.26 -24.69
C ASN A 450 30.89 1.23 -24.71
N ALA A 451 30.30 0.26 -24.02
CA ALA A 451 28.87 0.14 -23.82
C ALA A 451 28.46 0.98 -22.60
N TYR A 452 27.93 2.18 -22.84
CA TYR A 452 27.54 3.09 -21.76
C TYR A 452 26.22 2.66 -21.13
N ASN A 453 26.13 2.79 -19.80
CA ASN A 453 24.96 2.44 -19.01
C ASN A 453 24.48 0.99 -19.25
N ALA A 454 25.44 0.06 -19.40
CA ALA A 454 25.16 -1.34 -19.61
C ALA A 454 24.36 -1.92 -18.44
N ARG A 455 23.23 -2.56 -18.75
CA ARG A 455 22.32 -3.17 -17.78
C ARG A 455 21.84 -4.53 -18.26
N VAL A 456 21.63 -5.44 -17.31
CA VAL A 456 20.98 -6.72 -17.53
C VAL A 456 19.61 -6.68 -16.87
N SER A 457 18.58 -6.89 -17.67
CA SER A 457 17.23 -7.11 -17.19
C SER A 457 16.96 -8.62 -17.06
N ALA A 458 16.36 -9.03 -15.95
CA ALA A 458 15.93 -10.41 -15.72
C ALA A 458 14.44 -10.42 -15.39
N SER A 459 13.65 -10.96 -16.31
CA SER A 459 12.21 -11.19 -16.14
C SER A 459 11.99 -12.63 -15.72
N TYR A 460 11.23 -12.88 -14.66
CA TYR A 460 11.05 -14.23 -14.11
C TYR A 460 9.57 -14.55 -13.87
N SER A 461 9.24 -15.85 -13.88
CA SER A 461 7.88 -16.34 -13.63
C SER A 461 7.44 -16.17 -12.17
N SER A 462 6.14 -16.07 -11.94
CA SER A 462 5.55 -15.73 -10.64
C SER A 462 5.71 -16.80 -9.54
N ASN A 463 6.20 -17.99 -9.92
CA ASN A 463 6.62 -19.05 -9.02
C ASN A 463 8.04 -18.84 -8.43
N LEU A 464 8.68 -17.70 -8.69
CA LEU A 464 9.97 -17.29 -8.12
C LEU A 464 9.88 -15.95 -7.37
N PHE A 465 10.77 -15.77 -6.40
CA PHE A 465 11.07 -14.50 -5.76
C PHE A 465 12.55 -14.17 -5.92
N TYR A 466 12.87 -12.92 -6.26
CA TYR A 466 14.24 -12.44 -6.20
C TYR A 466 14.77 -12.48 -4.76
N ALA A 467 15.91 -13.16 -4.54
CA ALA A 467 16.51 -13.30 -3.23
C ALA A 467 17.73 -12.38 -3.05
N SER A 468 18.71 -12.46 -3.95
CA SER A 468 19.96 -11.68 -3.84
C SER A 468 20.78 -11.69 -5.13
N VAL A 469 21.77 -10.79 -5.21
CA VAL A 469 22.82 -10.79 -6.23
C VAL A 469 24.20 -10.85 -5.57
N THR A 470 25.10 -11.64 -6.12
CA THR A 470 26.49 -11.76 -5.65
C THR A 470 27.46 -11.42 -6.79
N PRO A 471 28.08 -10.22 -6.79
CA PRO A 471 29.06 -9.86 -7.81
C PRO A 471 30.38 -10.61 -7.66
N GLN A 472 31.01 -11.03 -8.77
CA GLN A 472 32.34 -11.65 -8.79
C GLN A 472 33.40 -10.66 -9.30
N GLY A 473 33.74 -9.68 -8.47
CA GLY A 473 34.87 -8.77 -8.70
C GLY A 473 34.56 -7.41 -9.33
N ALA A 474 33.48 -7.26 -10.10
CA ALA A 474 33.05 -5.97 -10.65
C ALA A 474 31.87 -5.37 -9.87
N GLU A 475 31.71 -4.04 -9.89
CA GLU A 475 30.56 -3.37 -9.28
C GLU A 475 29.28 -3.66 -10.09
N VAL A 476 28.36 -4.41 -9.46
CA VAL A 476 27.02 -4.68 -9.99
C VAL A 476 26.00 -4.21 -8.95
N LYS A 477 25.09 -3.34 -9.37
CA LYS A 477 23.98 -2.85 -8.53
C LYS A 477 22.66 -3.24 -9.17
N CYS A 478 21.81 -3.97 -8.44
CA CYS A 478 20.51 -4.40 -8.95
C CYS A 478 19.36 -3.75 -8.21
N THR A 479 18.32 -3.37 -8.96
CA THR A 479 17.08 -2.78 -8.47
C THR A 479 15.91 -3.64 -8.95
N LEU A 480 14.98 -3.95 -8.04
CA LEU A 480 13.78 -4.73 -8.34
C LEU A 480 12.61 -3.79 -8.68
N MET A 481 11.99 -3.99 -9.84
CA MET A 481 10.76 -3.29 -10.24
C MET A 481 9.54 -4.10 -9.81
N LYS A 482 8.84 -3.64 -8.78
CA LYS A 482 7.70 -4.34 -8.16
C LYS A 482 6.45 -4.44 -9.05
N GLU A 483 6.33 -3.59 -10.06
CA GLU A 483 5.16 -3.54 -10.95
C GLU A 483 5.24 -4.57 -12.09
N SER A 484 6.44 -5.07 -12.42
CA SER A 484 6.68 -5.90 -13.61
C SER A 484 7.46 -7.20 -13.34
N ASP A 485 7.68 -7.57 -12.07
CA ASP A 485 8.50 -8.73 -11.65
C ASP A 485 9.84 -8.81 -12.41
N THR A 486 10.48 -7.65 -12.60
CA THR A 486 11.73 -7.52 -13.37
C THR A 486 12.85 -7.02 -12.48
N LEU A 487 13.98 -7.71 -12.50
CA LEU A 487 15.22 -7.27 -11.85
C LEU A 487 16.10 -6.56 -12.88
N ILE A 488 16.55 -5.34 -12.58
CA ILE A 488 17.48 -4.59 -13.45
C ILE A 488 18.81 -4.46 -12.72
N CYS A 489 19.87 -5.05 -13.28
CA CYS A 489 21.23 -5.00 -12.78
C CYS A 489 22.10 -4.10 -13.64
N GLN A 490 22.63 -3.02 -13.07
CA GLN A 490 23.64 -2.17 -13.71
C GLN A 490 25.00 -2.85 -13.63
N VAL A 491 25.71 -2.91 -14.76
CA VAL A 491 26.96 -3.66 -14.92
C VAL A 491 28.09 -2.71 -15.29
N SER A 492 29.12 -2.61 -14.43
CA SER A 492 30.32 -1.79 -14.69
C SER A 492 30.00 -0.33 -15.08
N TYR A 493 29.21 0.33 -14.23
CA TYR A 493 28.88 1.74 -14.43
C TYR A 493 30.13 2.64 -14.35
N PRO A 494 30.36 3.63 -15.24
CA PRO A 494 29.47 4.17 -16.29
C PRO A 494 29.42 3.38 -17.60
N ALA A 495 30.42 2.57 -17.88
CA ALA A 495 30.54 1.89 -19.17
C ALA A 495 31.28 0.56 -19.01
N LEU A 496 30.74 -0.47 -19.65
CA LEU A 496 31.44 -1.74 -19.84
C LEU A 496 32.44 -1.54 -20.98
N ARG A 497 33.73 -1.59 -20.64
CA ARG A 497 34.81 -1.25 -21.59
C ARG A 497 34.98 -2.32 -22.67
N THR A 498 35.67 -1.95 -23.74
CA THR A 498 36.09 -2.90 -24.78
C THR A 498 36.81 -4.10 -24.18
N ASP A 499 36.40 -5.29 -24.62
CA ASP A 499 36.87 -6.61 -24.18
C ASP A 499 36.74 -6.88 -22.68
N GLN A 500 35.94 -6.08 -21.96
CA GLN A 500 35.67 -6.32 -20.55
C GLN A 500 34.52 -7.31 -20.38
N SER A 501 34.73 -8.32 -19.53
CA SER A 501 33.70 -9.24 -19.09
C SER A 501 33.40 -9.05 -17.60
N VAL A 502 32.12 -9.18 -17.24
CA VAL A 502 31.64 -9.10 -15.86
C VAL A 502 30.82 -10.33 -15.56
N THR A 503 31.10 -10.95 -14.42
CA THR A 503 30.39 -12.14 -13.93
C THR A 503 29.73 -11.84 -12.59
N PHE A 504 28.48 -12.25 -12.43
CA PHE A 504 27.74 -12.18 -11.17
C PHE A 504 26.71 -13.30 -11.09
N VAL A 505 26.31 -13.64 -9.86
CA VAL A 505 25.32 -14.69 -9.61
C VAL A 505 24.02 -14.08 -9.14
N VAL A 506 22.91 -14.43 -9.78
CA VAL A 506 21.56 -14.03 -9.39
C VAL A 506 20.86 -15.20 -8.72
N ASN A 507 20.32 -14.96 -7.52
CA ASN A 507 19.65 -15.98 -6.71
C ASN A 507 18.14 -15.72 -6.64
N PHE A 508 17.35 -16.77 -6.86
CA PHE A 508 15.90 -16.77 -6.72
C PHE A 508 15.45 -17.85 -5.72
N ASP A 509 14.48 -17.52 -4.87
CA ASP A 509 13.81 -18.46 -3.98
C ASP A 509 12.45 -18.87 -4.56
N PHE A 510 11.98 -20.09 -4.28
CA PHE A 510 10.70 -20.57 -4.82
C PHE A 510 9.48 -19.98 -4.09
N ASN A 511 8.49 -19.53 -4.86
CA ASN A 511 7.20 -19.08 -4.35
C ASN A 511 6.19 -20.24 -4.28
N LEU A 512 6.07 -20.88 -3.11
CA LEU A 512 5.17 -22.03 -2.90
C LEU A 512 3.67 -21.66 -2.92
N ASN A 513 3.32 -20.38 -2.91
CA ASN A 513 1.92 -19.94 -3.02
C ASN A 513 1.42 -19.95 -4.47
N GLN A 514 2.32 -20.01 -5.46
CA GLN A 514 2.00 -19.99 -6.89
C GLN A 514 2.76 -21.09 -7.61
N LEU A 515 2.23 -22.31 -7.56
CA LEU A 515 2.86 -23.49 -8.13
C LEU A 515 2.73 -23.48 -9.67
N GLN A 516 3.86 -23.59 -10.37
CA GLN A 516 3.91 -23.79 -11.83
C GLN A 516 4.83 -24.96 -12.18
N LYS A 517 4.56 -25.62 -13.31
CA LYS A 517 5.31 -26.80 -13.78
C LYS A 517 6.74 -26.46 -14.20
N ASP A 518 6.91 -25.30 -14.81
CA ASP A 518 8.19 -24.84 -15.34
C ASP A 518 8.53 -23.49 -14.72
N VAL A 519 9.82 -23.26 -14.47
CA VAL A 519 10.37 -21.95 -14.10
C VAL A 519 10.94 -21.31 -15.35
N ASN A 520 10.55 -20.08 -15.64
CA ASN A 520 11.04 -19.33 -16.79
C ASN A 520 11.76 -18.07 -16.33
N VAL A 521 13.01 -17.90 -16.76
CA VAL A 521 13.78 -16.68 -16.52
C VAL A 521 14.37 -16.21 -17.84
N VAL A 522 14.08 -14.97 -18.22
CA VAL A 522 14.58 -14.32 -19.43
C VAL A 522 15.54 -13.23 -19.03
N PHE A 523 16.81 -13.38 -19.41
CA PHE A 523 17.82 -12.34 -19.24
C PHE A 523 18.04 -11.61 -20.57
N GLU A 524 18.17 -10.28 -20.50
CA GLU A 524 18.40 -9.42 -21.65
C GLU A 524 19.37 -8.29 -21.28
N ALA A 525 20.48 -8.18 -21.99
CA ALA A 525 21.49 -7.14 -21.85
C ALA A 525 21.15 -5.94 -22.76
N LEU A 526 21.29 -4.72 -22.21
CA LEU A 526 20.92 -3.46 -22.86
C LEU A 526 21.99 -2.41 -22.58
N SER A 527 22.18 -1.46 -23.50
CA SER A 527 23.03 -0.27 -23.31
C SER A 527 22.43 0.96 -23.98
N ASP A 528 22.98 2.14 -23.68
CA ASP A 528 22.67 3.40 -24.37
C ASP A 528 23.63 3.66 -25.57
N SER A 529 24.45 2.67 -25.92
CA SER A 529 25.31 2.66 -27.12
C SER A 529 24.59 1.98 -28.29
N THR A 530 25.07 2.19 -29.52
CA THR A 530 24.49 1.53 -30.70
C THR A 530 24.97 0.09 -30.74
N GLU A 531 24.04 -0.84 -30.58
CA GLU A 531 24.34 -2.27 -30.52
C GLU A 531 24.40 -2.89 -31.91
N GLU A 532 25.49 -3.60 -32.22
CA GLU A 532 25.66 -4.24 -33.53
C GLU A 532 24.84 -5.51 -33.69
N THR A 533 24.83 -6.35 -32.66
CA THR A 533 24.19 -7.67 -32.66
C THR A 533 23.17 -7.79 -31.53
N PRO A 534 21.95 -7.23 -31.67
CA PRO A 534 20.93 -7.36 -30.62
C PRO A 534 20.48 -8.80 -30.31
N ALA A 535 20.79 -9.77 -31.18
CA ALA A 535 20.30 -11.14 -31.07
C ALA A 535 21.02 -11.99 -29.99
N ASP A 536 22.28 -11.72 -29.67
CA ASP A 536 23.04 -12.45 -28.63
C ASP A 536 23.00 -11.76 -27.25
N ASN A 537 22.19 -10.70 -27.16
CA ASN A 537 21.90 -10.00 -25.92
C ASN A 537 20.80 -10.64 -25.08
N LYS A 538 20.10 -11.66 -25.60
CA LYS A 538 18.92 -12.25 -24.94
C LYS A 538 19.05 -13.75 -24.78
N ILE A 539 18.81 -14.23 -23.57
CA ILE A 539 18.79 -15.65 -23.25
C ILE A 539 17.57 -15.99 -22.39
N SER A 540 16.88 -17.07 -22.77
CA SER A 540 15.73 -17.59 -22.03
C SER A 540 16.07 -18.95 -21.47
N VAL A 541 15.94 -19.11 -20.16
CA VAL A 541 16.18 -20.37 -19.46
C VAL A 541 14.85 -20.88 -18.91
N SER A 542 14.52 -22.12 -19.24
CA SER A 542 13.31 -22.81 -18.77
C SER A 542 13.71 -24.10 -18.08
N ILE A 543 13.33 -24.25 -16.81
CA ILE A 543 13.71 -25.39 -15.97
C ILE A 543 12.43 -26.08 -15.46
N PRO A 544 12.22 -27.37 -15.72
CA PRO A 544 11.10 -28.11 -15.19
C PRO A 544 11.25 -28.34 -13.68
N VAL A 545 10.17 -28.16 -12.92
CA VAL A 545 10.18 -28.26 -11.46
C VAL A 545 9.19 -29.31 -10.95
N GLN A 546 9.63 -30.11 -9.98
CA GLN A 546 8.77 -31.04 -9.24
C GLN A 546 8.66 -30.63 -7.77
N TYR A 547 7.43 -30.66 -7.25
CA TYR A 547 7.12 -30.36 -5.86
C TYR A 547 6.95 -31.67 -5.10
N ASN A 548 7.85 -31.93 -4.16
CA ASN A 548 7.83 -33.13 -3.32
C ASN A 548 7.12 -32.80 -1.99
N SER A 549 6.07 -33.56 -1.68
CA SER A 549 5.42 -33.53 -0.37
C SER A 549 5.76 -34.79 0.40
N GLU A 550 6.38 -34.65 1.58
CA GLU A 550 6.55 -35.78 2.49
C GLU A 550 5.36 -35.82 3.47
N ILE A 551 4.62 -36.94 3.46
CA ILE A 551 3.51 -37.16 4.38
C ILE A 551 3.98 -38.11 5.48
N ILE A 552 4.26 -37.56 6.66
CA ILE A 552 4.62 -38.35 7.83
C ILE A 552 3.34 -38.69 8.61
N LEU A 553 2.92 -39.95 8.52
CA LEU A 553 1.84 -40.50 9.36
C LEU A 553 2.45 -41.12 10.61
N SER A 554 2.37 -40.41 11.74
CA SER A 554 2.77 -40.96 13.03
C SER A 554 1.55 -41.39 13.85
N ARG A 555 1.59 -42.61 14.39
CA ARG A 555 0.59 -43.14 15.32
C ARG A 555 1.25 -43.29 16.69
N SER A 556 0.81 -42.51 17.66
CA SER A 556 1.20 -42.69 19.06
C SER A 556 0.16 -43.54 19.78
N ASP A 557 0.56 -44.70 20.30
CA ASP A 557 -0.28 -45.48 21.22
C ASP A 557 -0.23 -44.86 22.62
N MET A 558 -0.86 -43.68 22.81
CA MET A 558 -1.20 -43.14 24.12
C MET A 558 -2.62 -42.60 24.11
N LYS A 559 -3.43 -43.05 25.07
CA LYS A 559 -4.91 -42.89 25.14
C LYS A 559 -5.46 -41.45 25.20
N HIS A 560 -4.63 -40.41 25.15
CA HIS A 560 -5.10 -39.03 25.19
C HIS A 560 -4.11 -38.10 24.46
N LEU A 561 -4.24 -37.97 23.14
CA LEU A 561 -3.92 -36.76 22.34
C LEU A 561 -4.24 -37.05 20.85
N SER A 562 -4.76 -36.05 20.16
CA SER A 562 -5.08 -36.08 18.72
C SER A 562 -3.81 -36.11 17.85
N PRO A 563 -3.88 -36.68 16.63
CA PRO A 563 -2.74 -36.78 15.73
C PRO A 563 -2.17 -35.38 15.41
N ILE A 564 -0.85 -35.27 15.41
CA ILE A 564 -0.11 -34.06 14.98
C ILE A 564 0.26 -34.26 13.52
N PHE A 565 -0.22 -33.37 12.64
CA PHE A 565 0.20 -33.31 11.25
C PHE A 565 1.38 -32.34 11.15
N LEU A 566 2.56 -32.85 10.80
CA LEU A 566 3.71 -32.05 10.41
C LEU A 566 3.80 -32.08 8.88
N TYR A 567 3.83 -30.91 8.26
CA TYR A 567 4.04 -30.76 6.83
C TYR A 567 5.47 -30.24 6.61
N ASP A 568 6.28 -30.96 5.84
CA ASP A 568 7.55 -30.45 5.32
C ASP A 568 7.50 -30.50 3.79
N TRP A 569 7.89 -29.39 3.16
CA TRP A 569 7.80 -29.22 1.71
C TRP A 569 9.21 -29.11 1.14
N SER A 570 9.50 -29.92 0.12
CA SER A 570 10.76 -29.85 -0.63
C SER A 570 10.49 -29.64 -2.11
N VAL A 571 11.36 -28.89 -2.78
CA VAL A 571 11.30 -28.64 -4.22
C VAL A 571 12.55 -29.23 -4.86
N THR A 572 12.36 -29.93 -5.97
CA THR A 572 13.45 -30.47 -6.78
C THR A 572 13.34 -29.88 -8.19
N ALA A 573 14.30 -29.03 -8.56
CA ALA A 573 14.49 -28.58 -9.93
C ALA A 573 15.43 -29.58 -10.64
N PHE A 574 15.09 -29.97 -11.87
CA PHE A 574 15.84 -30.94 -12.66
C PHE A 574 16.57 -30.30 -13.82
#